data_AF-A0A497KYD4-F1
#
_entry.id   AF-A0A497KYD4-F1
#
_cell.length_a   1.000
_cell.length_b   1.000
_cell.length_c   1.000
_cell.angle_alpha   90.00
_cell.angle_beta   90.00
_cell.angle_gamma   90.00
#
_symmetry.space_group_name_H-M   'P 1'
#
loop_
_entity.id
_entity.type
_entity.pdbx_description
1 polymer ?
#
loop_
_entity_poly.entity_id
_entity_poly.type
_entity_poly.pdbx_seq_one_letter_code
_entity_poly.pdbx_strand_id
1 'polypeptide(L)'
;MDVQPRELLEYLTGPTTTGDKTALEEVLGSRYLMLHEAVEILELERRGIPIDERTDHPVETYEAHMRAAEVEFTLAQREGDQAWLERRLRDAESWLRDPDLPPHLRAPCEGLLRRFRQKKAGAYSDRLEEAEWSSRGL
;
A
#
# COMPACT_ATOMS: atom_id res chain seq x y z
N MET A 1 -16.41 11.65 0.08
CA MET A 1 -16.84 10.59 1.00
C MET A 1 -15.79 10.52 2.08
N ASP A 2 -16.24 10.49 3.32
CA ASP A 2 -15.40 10.41 4.51
C ASP A 2 -15.63 9.03 5.13
N VAL A 3 -14.56 8.33 5.50
CA VAL A 3 -14.67 7.03 6.18
C VAL A 3 -15.26 7.22 7.56
N GLN A 4 -16.40 6.57 7.85
CA GLN A 4 -17.01 6.63 9.17
C GLN A 4 -16.29 5.70 10.15
N PRO A 5 -16.18 6.06 11.45
CA PRO A 5 -15.54 5.20 12.45
C PRO A 5 -16.14 3.78 12.53
N ARG A 6 -17.44 3.65 12.26
CA ARG A 6 -18.12 2.35 12.19
C ARG A 6 -17.62 1.50 11.02
N GLU A 7 -17.52 2.07 9.83
CA GLU A 7 -17.05 1.38 8.62
C GLU A 7 -15.60 0.91 8.79
N LEU A 8 -14.75 1.76 9.40
CA LEU A 8 -13.39 1.38 9.73
C LEU A 8 -13.36 0.18 10.69
N LEU A 9 -14.15 0.20 11.76
CA LEU A 9 -14.19 -0.92 12.70
C LEU A 9 -14.71 -2.20 12.05
N GLU A 10 -15.77 -2.11 11.24
CA GLU A 10 -16.37 -3.26 10.54
C GLU A 10 -15.40 -3.85 9.50
N TYR A 11 -14.69 -3.00 8.75
CA TYR A 11 -13.68 -3.45 7.80
C TYR A 11 -12.52 -4.18 8.48
N LEU A 12 -11.96 -3.58 9.54
CA LEU A 12 -10.79 -4.13 10.24
C LEU A 12 -11.06 -5.39 11.06
N THR A 13 -12.33 -5.66 11.39
CA THR A 13 -12.73 -6.85 12.17
C THR A 13 -13.47 -7.90 11.34
N GLY A 14 -13.75 -7.59 10.07
CA GLY A 14 -14.39 -8.49 9.13
C GLY A 14 -13.47 -9.62 8.64
N PRO A 15 -14.03 -10.70 8.08
CA PRO A 15 -13.25 -11.74 7.44
C PRO A 15 -12.53 -11.20 6.19
N THR A 16 -11.21 -11.42 6.08
CA THR A 16 -10.42 -10.99 4.91
C THR A 16 -10.26 -12.13 3.90
N THR A 17 -10.47 -11.82 2.62
CA THR A 17 -10.25 -12.78 1.50
C THR A 17 -8.79 -12.84 1.08
N THR A 18 -8.02 -11.77 1.31
CA THR A 18 -6.63 -11.60 0.85
C THR A 18 -5.59 -12.31 1.71
N GLY A 19 -6.00 -13.02 2.78
CA GLY A 19 -5.09 -13.81 3.62
C GLY A 19 -4.10 -12.99 4.47
N ASP A 20 -4.05 -11.67 4.30
CA ASP A 20 -3.26 -10.76 5.12
C ASP A 20 -3.81 -10.74 6.55
N LYS A 21 -2.93 -11.04 7.51
CA LYS A 21 -3.22 -11.07 8.94
C LYS A 21 -2.54 -9.89 9.62
N THR A 22 -2.99 -8.68 9.33
CA THR A 22 -2.56 -7.51 10.10
C THR A 22 -3.49 -7.37 11.31
N ALA A 23 -2.92 -7.37 12.52
CA ALA A 23 -3.71 -7.20 13.73
C ALA A 23 -4.23 -5.75 13.84
N LEU A 24 -5.38 -5.57 14.48
CA LEU A 24 -5.99 -4.26 14.68
C LEU A 24 -5.02 -3.27 15.34
N GLU A 25 -4.24 -3.72 16.33
CA GLU A 25 -3.24 -2.90 17.01
C GLU A 25 -2.11 -2.46 16.09
N GLU A 26 -1.73 -3.29 15.12
CA GLU A 26 -0.72 -2.95 14.11
C GLU A 26 -1.23 -1.86 13.17
N VAL A 27 -2.50 -1.96 12.75
CA VAL A 27 -3.15 -0.92 11.94
C VAL A 27 -3.19 0.39 12.71
N LEU A 28 -3.81 0.41 13.89
CA LEU A 28 -3.98 1.63 14.69
C LEU A 28 -2.64 2.25 15.12
N GLY A 29 -1.60 1.42 15.30
CA GLY A 29 -0.25 1.87 15.64
C GLY A 29 0.56 2.43 14.46
N SER A 30 0.07 2.29 13.22
CA SER A 30 0.77 2.75 12.02
C SER A 30 -0.07 3.72 11.21
N ARG A 31 0.42 4.96 11.06
CA ARG A 31 -0.18 5.94 10.16
C ARG A 31 -0.30 5.44 8.71
N TYR A 32 0.62 4.58 8.28
CA TYR A 32 0.66 4.06 6.92
C TYR A 32 -0.43 3.01 6.71
N LEU A 33 -0.59 2.10 7.68
CA LEU A 33 -1.66 1.10 7.63
C LEU A 33 -3.03 1.75 7.82
N MET A 34 -3.18 2.70 8.76
CA MET A 34 -4.41 3.50 8.88
C MET A 34 -4.81 4.15 7.56
N LEU A 35 -3.85 4.75 6.85
CA LEU A 35 -4.11 5.34 5.53
C LEU A 35 -4.45 4.29 4.49
N HIS A 36 -3.75 3.16 4.49
CA HIS A 36 -3.99 2.04 3.58
C HIS A 36 -5.43 1.55 3.69
N GLU A 37 -5.86 1.17 4.89
CA GLU A 37 -7.22 0.67 5.18
C GLU A 37 -8.30 1.70 4.82
N ALA A 38 -8.07 2.97 5.17
CA ALA A 38 -8.99 4.05 4.81
C ALA A 38 -9.13 4.24 3.29
N VAL A 39 -8.04 4.08 2.53
CA VAL A 39 -8.09 4.17 1.07
C VAL A 39 -8.81 2.96 0.48
N GLU A 40 -8.60 1.75 1.01
CA GLU A 40 -9.34 0.56 0.55
C GLU A 40 -10.85 0.74 0.70
N ILE A 41 -11.30 1.16 1.89
CA ILE A 41 -12.71 1.47 2.18
C ILE A 41 -13.26 2.48 1.16
N LEU A 42 -12.56 3.60 0.96
CA LEU A 42 -13.00 4.64 0.03
C LEU A 42 -13.08 4.14 -1.42
N GLU A 43 -12.17 3.28 -1.86
CA GLU A 43 -12.19 2.72 -3.22
C GLU A 43 -13.35 1.74 -3.41
N LEU A 44 -13.66 0.92 -2.41
CA LEU A 44 -14.83 0.03 -2.42
C LEU A 44 -16.14 0.84 -2.44
N GLU A 45 -16.28 1.84 -1.56
CA GLU A 45 -17.45 2.72 -1.53
C GLU A 45 -17.66 3.46 -2.86
N ARG A 46 -16.58 3.95 -3.48
CA ARG A 46 -16.64 4.60 -4.81
C ARG A 46 -17.20 3.70 -5.90
N ARG A 47 -17.10 2.38 -5.72
CA ARG A 47 -17.64 1.37 -6.63
C ARG A 47 -19.07 0.97 -6.27
N GLY A 48 -19.64 1.58 -5.23
CA GLY A 48 -20.97 1.24 -4.72
C GLY A 48 -20.99 -0.04 -3.90
N ILE A 49 -19.83 -0.50 -3.41
CA ILE A 49 -19.73 -1.68 -2.54
C ILE A 49 -19.88 -1.19 -1.09
N PRO A 50 -20.92 -1.60 -0.36
CA PRO A 50 -21.07 -1.26 1.05
C PRO A 50 -20.04 -2.00 1.89
N ILE A 51 -19.52 -1.35 2.93
CA ILE A 51 -18.65 -1.97 3.92
C ILE A 51 -19.52 -2.54 5.04
N ASP A 52 -19.78 -3.84 4.97
CA ASP A 52 -20.46 -4.61 6.02
C ASP A 52 -19.96 -6.07 6.06
N GLU A 53 -20.58 -6.90 6.90
CA GLU A 53 -20.27 -8.32 7.08
C GLU A 53 -20.40 -9.18 5.80
N ARG A 54 -20.97 -8.64 4.72
CA ARG A 54 -21.17 -9.31 3.43
C ARG A 54 -20.27 -8.76 2.32
N THR A 55 -19.27 -7.95 2.66
CA THR A 55 -18.29 -7.43 1.70
C THR A 55 -17.43 -8.58 1.15
N ASP A 56 -17.97 -9.30 0.16
CA ASP A 56 -17.33 -10.44 -0.51
C ASP A 56 -17.18 -10.15 -2.00
N HIS A 57 -16.22 -9.26 -2.31
CA HIS A 57 -15.93 -8.78 -3.65
C HIS A 57 -14.42 -8.95 -3.93
N PRO A 58 -13.92 -10.19 -4.08
CA PRO A 58 -12.49 -10.48 -4.04
C PRO A 58 -11.71 -9.68 -5.09
N VAL A 59 -12.22 -9.56 -6.32
CA VAL A 59 -11.54 -8.81 -7.39
C VAL A 59 -11.44 -7.33 -7.03
N GLU A 60 -12.55 -6.73 -6.62
CA GLU A 60 -12.60 -5.31 -6.26
C GLU A 60 -11.80 -5.01 -5.00
N THR A 61 -11.74 -5.94 -4.04
CA THR A 61 -10.89 -5.86 -2.85
C THR A 61 -9.40 -5.88 -3.24
N TYR A 62 -8.97 -6.78 -4.14
CA TYR A 62 -7.58 -6.74 -4.64
C TYR A 62 -7.26 -5.44 -5.39
N GLU A 63 -8.21 -4.90 -6.16
CA GLU A 63 -8.03 -3.62 -6.85
C GLU A 63 -7.91 -2.45 -5.88
N ALA A 64 -8.77 -2.40 -4.86
CA ALA A 64 -8.72 -1.42 -3.79
C ALA A 64 -7.40 -1.53 -3.01
N HIS A 65 -6.97 -2.75 -2.67
CA HIS A 65 -5.71 -3.04 -2.00
C HIS A 65 -4.49 -2.53 -2.76
N MET A 66 -4.44 -2.81 -4.07
CA MET A 66 -3.39 -2.32 -4.95
C MET A 66 -3.33 -0.78 -4.99
N ARG A 67 -4.49 -0.12 -4.94
CA ARG A 67 -4.58 1.34 -4.92
C ARG A 67 -4.15 1.92 -3.57
N ALA A 68 -4.57 1.29 -2.47
CA ALA A 68 -4.18 1.65 -1.11
C ALA A 68 -2.66 1.53 -0.93
N ALA A 69 -2.07 0.42 -1.37
CA ALA A 69 -0.63 0.20 -1.33
C ALA A 69 0.15 1.28 -2.09
N GLU A 70 -0.32 1.72 -3.26
CA GLU A 70 0.31 2.81 -4.00
C GLU A 70 0.32 4.13 -3.20
N VAL A 71 -0.77 4.45 -2.51
CA VAL A 71 -0.87 5.63 -1.65
C VAL A 71 0.04 5.48 -0.42
N GLU A 72 0.01 4.33 0.24
CA GLU A 72 0.87 3.96 1.36
C GLU A 72 2.35 4.15 1.01
N PHE A 73 2.80 3.56 -0.10
CA PHE A 73 4.19 3.60 -0.54
C PHE A 73 4.61 5.01 -0.95
N THR A 74 3.69 5.78 -1.54
CA THR A 74 3.93 7.19 -1.87
C THR A 74 4.16 8.01 -0.61
N LEU A 75 3.36 7.80 0.44
CA LEU A 75 3.54 8.50 1.71
C LEU A 75 4.86 8.11 2.38
N ALA A 76 5.14 6.82 2.54
CA ALA A 76 6.39 6.34 3.14
C ALA A 76 7.63 6.87 2.38
N GLN A 77 7.57 6.91 1.04
CA GLN A 77 8.62 7.51 0.23
C GLN A 77 8.79 9.01 0.50
N ARG A 78 7.70 9.78 0.57
CA ARG A 78 7.72 11.22 0.84
C ARG A 78 8.24 11.55 2.23
N GLU A 79 7.93 10.73 3.23
CA GLU A 79 8.41 10.87 4.61
C GLU A 79 9.84 10.35 4.79
N GLY A 80 10.43 9.74 3.76
CA GLY A 80 11.78 9.20 3.82
C GLY A 80 11.89 7.90 4.63
N ASP A 81 10.77 7.26 4.97
CA ASP A 81 10.72 6.02 5.74
C ASP A 81 11.03 4.80 4.85
N GLN A 82 12.32 4.66 4.54
CA GLN A 82 12.80 3.58 3.68
C GLN A 82 12.62 2.20 4.33
N ALA A 83 12.72 2.11 5.66
CA ALA A 83 12.56 0.85 6.36
C ALA A 83 11.12 0.32 6.21
N TRP A 84 10.12 1.19 6.38
CA TRP A 84 8.72 0.85 6.13
C TRP A 84 8.49 0.46 4.67
N LEU A 85 8.92 1.30 3.74
CA LEU A 85 8.73 1.08 2.30
C LEU A 85 9.36 -0.25 1.85
N GLU A 86 10.58 -0.55 2.28
CA GLU A 86 11.25 -1.81 1.93
C GLU A 86 10.53 -3.03 2.50
N ARG A 87 10.00 -2.94 3.72
CA ARG A 87 9.21 -4.02 4.31
C ARG A 87 7.96 -4.29 3.48
N ARG A 88 7.19 -3.25 3.17
CA ARG A 88 5.93 -3.38 2.43
C ARG A 88 6.13 -3.78 0.97
N LEU A 89 7.24 -3.39 0.34
CA LEU A 89 7.59 -3.90 -1.00
C LEU A 89 7.96 -5.39 -1.02
N ARG A 90 8.39 -5.98 0.12
CA ARG A 90 8.56 -7.44 0.23
C ARG A 90 7.21 -8.14 0.37
N ASP A 91 6.31 -7.57 1.16
CA ASP A 91 4.93 -8.05 1.27
C ASP A 91 4.25 -8.01 -0.11
N ALA A 92 4.38 -6.90 -0.84
CA ALA A 92 3.84 -6.75 -2.19
C ALA A 92 4.41 -7.74 -3.23
N GLU A 93 5.67 -8.15 -3.07
CA GLU A 93 6.26 -9.20 -3.90
C GLU A 93 5.67 -10.58 -3.64
N SER A 94 5.09 -10.81 -2.46
CA SER A 94 4.37 -12.04 -2.15
C SER A 94 3.04 -12.16 -2.88
N TRP A 95 2.37 -11.05 -3.20
CA TRP A 95 1.11 -11.05 -3.95
C TRP A 95 1.24 -11.69 -5.34
N LEU A 96 2.40 -11.58 -5.99
CA LEU A 96 2.65 -12.22 -7.29
C LEU A 96 2.64 -13.76 -7.23
N ARG A 97 2.78 -14.33 -6.02
CA ARG A 97 2.71 -15.76 -5.72
C ARG A 97 1.36 -16.18 -5.16
N ASP A 98 0.47 -15.24 -4.90
CA ASP A 98 -0.88 -15.50 -4.44
C ASP A 98 -1.69 -16.17 -5.57
N PRO A 99 -2.24 -17.37 -5.36
CA PRO A 99 -3.06 -18.06 -6.37
C PRO A 99 -4.36 -17.32 -6.70
N ASP A 100 -4.87 -16.50 -5.78
CA ASP A 100 -6.14 -15.79 -5.91
C ASP A 100 -5.99 -14.39 -6.51
N LEU A 101 -4.75 -13.96 -6.80
CA LEU A 101 -4.47 -12.68 -7.45
C LEU A 101 -5.19 -12.60 -8.81
N PRO A 102 -6.08 -11.61 -9.04
CA PRO A 102 -6.75 -11.45 -10.31
C PRO A 102 -5.75 -11.29 -11.47
N PRO A 103 -5.92 -12.00 -12.60
CA PRO A 103 -4.91 -12.04 -13.67
C PRO A 103 -4.53 -10.67 -14.23
N HIS A 104 -5.48 -9.73 -14.31
CA HIS A 104 -5.23 -8.38 -14.81
C HIS A 104 -4.42 -7.51 -13.86
N LEU A 105 -4.26 -7.91 -12.59
CA LEU A 105 -3.50 -7.18 -11.57
C LEU A 105 -2.03 -7.59 -11.47
N ARG A 106 -1.64 -8.69 -12.12
CA ARG A 106 -0.24 -9.14 -12.14
C ARG A 106 0.70 -8.08 -12.73
N ALA A 107 0.40 -7.58 -13.94
CA ALA A 107 1.21 -6.55 -14.58
C ALA A 107 1.21 -5.20 -13.82
N PRO A 108 0.06 -4.71 -13.30
CA PRO A 108 0.02 -3.58 -12.37
C PRO A 108 0.89 -3.76 -11.13
N CYS A 109 0.86 -4.93 -10.48
CA CYS A 109 1.68 -5.25 -9.30
C CYS A 109 3.18 -5.19 -9.61
N GLU A 110 3.62 -5.80 -10.71
CA GLU A 110 5.01 -5.70 -11.17
C GLU A 110 5.41 -4.24 -11.46
N GLY A 111 4.50 -3.47 -12.06
CA GLY A 111 4.69 -2.04 -12.33
C GLY A 111 4.86 -1.21 -11.06
N LEU A 112 4.06 -1.50 -10.02
CA LEU A 112 4.13 -0.87 -8.71
C LEU A 112 5.49 -1.15 -8.05
N LEU A 113 5.87 -2.43 -7.95
CA LEU A 113 7.16 -2.86 -7.39
C LEU A 113 8.34 -2.20 -8.09
N ARG A 114 8.33 -2.21 -9.43
CA ARG A 114 9.40 -1.59 -10.24
C ARG A 114 9.53 -0.11 -9.94
N ARG A 115 8.43 0.64 -9.90
CA ARG A 115 8.43 2.10 -9.70
C ARG A 115 9.05 2.50 -8.37
N PHE A 116 8.67 1.83 -7.29
CA PHE A 116 9.16 2.17 -5.96
C PHE A 116 10.57 1.62 -5.68
N ARG A 117 10.98 0.53 -6.32
CA ARG A 117 12.37 0.04 -6.28
C ARG A 117 13.33 0.92 -7.12
N GLN A 118 12.92 1.41 -8.28
CA GLN A 118 13.78 2.24 -9.15
C GLN A 118 13.99 3.66 -8.62
N LYS A 119 12.98 4.27 -7.99
CA LYS A 119 13.14 5.59 -7.35
C LYS A 119 14.19 5.61 -6.23
N LYS A 120 14.54 4.44 -5.66
CA LYS A 120 15.68 4.28 -4.75
C LYS A 120 17.02 4.58 -5.41
N ALA A 121 17.18 4.25 -6.70
CA ALA A 121 18.42 4.48 -7.44
C ALA A 121 18.62 5.97 -7.76
N GLY A 122 17.55 6.67 -8.17
CA GLY A 122 17.61 8.11 -8.45
C GLY A 122 17.95 8.94 -7.20
N ALA A 123 17.24 8.72 -6.09
CA ALA A 123 17.46 9.47 -4.84
C ALA A 123 18.80 9.15 -4.14
N TYR A 124 19.47 8.05 -4.50
CA TYR A 124 20.84 7.75 -4.06
C TYR A 124 21.87 8.40 -4.99
N SER A 125 21.63 8.40 -6.30
CA SER A 125 22.45 9.10 -7.30
C SER A 125 22.49 10.60 -7.03
N ASP A 126 21.34 11.23 -6.82
CA ASP A 126 21.23 12.68 -6.55
C ASP A 126 21.99 13.07 -5.28
N ARG A 127 21.92 12.22 -4.23
CA ARG A 127 22.61 12.45 -2.95
C ARG A 127 24.13 12.26 -3.05
N LEU A 128 24.58 11.34 -3.91
CA LEU A 128 26.01 11.16 -4.21
C LEU A 128 26.54 12.34 -5.02
N GLU A 129 25.80 12.82 -6.02
CA GLU A 129 26.17 14.01 -6.79
C GLU A 129 26.22 15.27 -5.92
N GLU A 130 25.25 15.47 -5.01
CA GLU A 130 25.28 16.59 -4.05
C GLU A 130 26.46 16.50 -3.06
N ALA A 131 26.80 15.29 -2.58
CA ALA A 131 27.94 15.07 -1.69
C ALA A 131 29.29 15.23 -2.41
N GLU A 132 29.40 14.77 -3.67
CA GLU A 132 30.58 14.99 -4.52
C GLU A 132 30.73 16.46 -4.91
N TRP A 133 29.64 17.18 -5.16
CA TRP A 133 29.67 18.62 -5.42
C TRP A 133 30.09 19.41 -4.18
N SER A 134 29.54 19.07 -3.01
CA SER A 134 29.87 19.72 -1.73
C SER A 134 31.30 19.45 -1.27
N SER A 135 31.89 18.31 -1.66
CA SER A 135 33.30 17.99 -1.38
C SER A 135 34.28 18.55 -2.42
N ARG A 136 33.79 19.03 -3.57
CA ARG A 136 34.58 19.63 -4.65
C ARG A 136 34.54 21.17 -4.70
N GLY A 137 33.81 21.83 -3.80
CA GLY A 137 33.62 23.28 -3.82
C GLY A 137 34.20 24.04 -2.64
N LEU A 138 35.39 24.63 -2.88
CA LEU A 138 35.98 25.88 -2.31
C LEU A 138 36.32 25.96 -0.82
#